data_AF-A0A932LZQ5-F1
#
_entry.id   AF-A0A932LZQ5-F1
#
_cell.length_a   1.000
_cell.length_b   1.000
_cell.length_c   1.000
_cell.angle_alpha   90.00
_cell.angle_beta   90.00
_cell.angle_gamma   90.00
#
_symmetry.space_group_name_H-M   'P 1'
#
loop_
_entity.id
_entity.type
_entity.pdbx_description
1 polymer ?
#
loop_
_entity_poly.entity_id
_entity_poly.type
_entity_poly.pdbx_seq_one_letter_code
_entity_poly.pdbx_strand_id
1 'polypeptide(L)'
;MRLSVKSLTTGLHFHGEVQGKRQHYYVLSSARQYFVMSVSISKRDAGNFNLVGRSAVHQLYRRLRGQQGLTAKVVFTRSRNRRLVPSHLAALNMLYVLVATGRASIDGRHRSRELFFNVKA
;
A
#
# COMPACT_ATOMS: atom_id res chain seq x y z
N MET A 1 -1.29 13.42 18.24
CA MET A 1 0.11 13.17 18.65
C MET A 1 1.01 13.55 17.50
N ARG A 2 2.02 14.39 17.75
CA ARG A 2 2.96 14.87 16.73
C ARG A 2 3.79 13.70 16.20
N LEU A 3 3.95 13.59 14.88
CA LEU A 3 4.86 12.62 14.28
C LEU A 3 6.29 12.94 14.75
N SER A 4 7.03 11.93 15.19
CA SER A 4 8.46 12.05 15.48
C SER A 4 9.22 10.89 14.85
N VAL A 5 10.44 11.16 14.38
CA VAL A 5 11.30 10.13 13.76
C VAL A 5 11.52 8.97 14.73
N LYS A 6 11.77 9.26 16.01
CA LYS A 6 11.92 8.22 17.05
C LYS A 6 10.70 7.29 17.13
N SER A 7 9.48 7.86 17.15
CA SER A 7 8.25 7.05 17.18
C SER A 7 8.00 6.26 15.89
N LEU A 8 8.53 6.75 14.77
CA LEU A 8 8.43 6.14 13.45
C LEU A 8 9.38 4.95 13.33
N THR A 9 10.60 5.04 13.84
CA THR A 9 11.65 4.03 13.67
C THR A 9 11.74 3.02 14.81
N THR A 10 11.10 3.28 15.96
CA THR A 10 11.05 2.32 17.07
C THR A 10 10.20 1.11 16.72
N GLY A 11 10.75 -0.09 16.88
CA GLY A 11 10.02 -1.36 16.68
C GLY A 11 9.59 -1.60 15.24
N LEU A 12 10.41 -1.19 14.27
CA LEU A 12 10.14 -1.46 12.86
C LEU A 12 10.11 -2.96 12.58
N HIS A 13 9.04 -3.41 11.94
CA HIS A 13 8.83 -4.78 11.51
C HIS A 13 8.67 -4.85 10.01
N PHE A 14 9.49 -5.63 9.32
CA PHE A 14 9.38 -5.86 7.88
C PHE A 14 8.27 -6.88 7.57
N HIS A 15 7.40 -6.58 6.61
CA HIS A 15 6.29 -7.46 6.21
C HIS A 15 6.57 -8.22 4.93
N GLY A 16 7.21 -7.56 3.95
CA GLY A 16 7.49 -8.19 2.68
C GLY A 16 7.76 -7.21 1.56
N GLU A 17 8.11 -7.79 0.42
CA GLU A 17 8.30 -7.12 -0.85
C GLU A 17 7.05 -7.26 -1.72
N VAL A 18 6.75 -6.22 -2.51
CA VAL A 18 5.71 -6.24 -3.53
C VAL A 18 6.32 -5.76 -4.85
N GLN A 19 6.22 -6.61 -5.87
CA GLN A 19 6.68 -6.26 -7.22
C GLN A 19 5.62 -5.41 -7.93
N GLY A 20 5.95 -4.15 -8.20
CA GLY A 20 5.18 -3.30 -9.11
C GLY A 20 5.74 -3.34 -10.53
N LYS A 21 5.15 -2.57 -11.45
CA LYS A 21 5.57 -2.60 -12.87
C LYS A 21 6.93 -1.98 -13.15
N ARG A 22 7.33 -0.99 -12.33
CA ARG A 22 8.56 -0.19 -12.53
C ARG A 22 9.42 -0.09 -11.28
N GLN A 23 8.90 -0.55 -10.15
CA GLN A 23 9.51 -0.40 -8.84
C GLN A 23 9.24 -1.63 -8.00
N HIS A 24 10.21 -1.99 -7.17
CA HIS A 24 10.02 -2.91 -6.06
C HIS A 24 9.59 -2.11 -4.83
N TYR A 25 8.61 -2.61 -4.09
CA TYR A 25 8.10 -1.96 -2.89
C TYR A 25 8.41 -2.80 -1.66
N TYR A 26 8.88 -2.17 -0.60
CA TYR A 26 9.22 -2.79 0.67
C TYR A 26 8.33 -2.20 1.75
N VAL A 27 7.62 -3.07 2.48
CA VAL A 27 6.68 -2.64 3.51
C VAL A 27 7.22 -2.96 4.89
N LEU A 28 7.40 -1.91 5.70
CA LEU A 28 7.66 -2.02 7.13
C LEU A 28 6.50 -1.45 7.91
N SER A 29 6.45 -1.74 9.20
CA SER A 29 5.49 -1.09 10.09
C SER A 29 6.12 -0.71 11.42
N SER A 30 5.68 0.41 11.96
CA SER A 30 5.80 0.73 13.38
C SER A 30 4.48 0.47 14.08
N ALA A 31 4.35 0.91 15.34
CA ALA A 31 3.11 0.78 16.12
C ALA A 31 1.88 1.40 15.43
N ARG A 32 2.03 2.49 14.68
CA ARG A 32 0.90 3.25 14.11
C ARG A 32 0.95 3.47 12.60
N GLN A 33 2.11 3.29 11.98
CA GLN A 33 2.32 3.56 10.56
C GLN A 33 2.84 2.33 9.83
N TYR A 34 2.54 2.25 8.55
CA TYR A 34 3.27 1.48 7.56
C TYR A 34 4.21 2.42 6.80
N PHE A 35 5.41 1.93 6.51
CA PHE A 35 6.37 2.52 5.61
C PHE A 35 6.26 1.75 4.30
N VAL A 36 5.96 2.46 3.21
CA VAL A 36 5.96 1.90 1.87
C VAL A 36 7.12 2.54 1.14
N MET A 37 8.24 1.84 1.12
CA MET A 37 9.46 2.29 0.45
C MET A 37 9.48 1.69 -0.94
N SER A 38 9.99 2.41 -1.93
CA SER A 38 10.11 1.92 -3.29
C SER A 38 11.50 2.15 -3.85
N VAL A 39 11.95 1.22 -4.68
CA VAL A 39 13.22 1.29 -5.41
C VAL A 39 12.93 1.12 -6.88
N SER A 40 13.47 2.01 -7.71
CA SER A 40 13.30 2.00 -9.15
C SER A 40 14.04 0.83 -9.79
N ILE A 41 13.36 0.07 -10.65
CA ILE A 41 13.98 -1.05 -11.40
C ILE A 41 15.01 -0.51 -12.40
N SER A 42 14.71 0.61 -13.08
CA SER A 42 15.52 1.11 -14.19
C SER A 42 16.48 2.24 -13.81
N LYS A 43 16.51 2.67 -12.55
CA LYS A 43 17.33 3.80 -12.10
C LYS A 43 18.02 3.43 -10.81
N ARG A 44 19.35 3.28 -10.87
CA ARG A 44 20.18 3.00 -9.72
C ARG A 44 19.99 4.10 -8.67
N ASP A 45 19.85 3.70 -7.41
CA ASP A 45 19.74 4.57 -6.23
C ASP A 45 18.53 5.52 -6.20
N ALA A 46 17.56 5.36 -7.10
CA ALA A 46 16.32 6.14 -7.08
C ALA A 46 15.21 5.41 -6.32
N GLY A 47 14.61 6.09 -5.35
CA GLY A 47 13.53 5.54 -4.54
C GLY A 47 12.62 6.59 -3.95
N ASN A 48 11.58 6.13 -3.27
CA ASN A 48 10.66 6.99 -2.54
C ASN A 48 10.22 6.28 -1.25
N PHE A 49 9.74 7.02 -0.26
CA PHE A 49 9.13 6.46 0.93
C PHE A 49 7.82 7.18 1.24
N ASN A 50 6.80 6.40 1.60
CA ASN A 50 5.49 6.92 1.97
C ASN A 50 5.09 6.36 3.34
N LEU A 51 4.38 7.18 4.11
CA LEU A 51 3.77 6.76 5.37
C LEU A 51 2.27 6.53 5.17
N VAL A 52 1.76 5.43 5.73
CA VAL A 52 0.34 5.08 5.68
C VAL A 52 -0.14 4.66 7.06
N GLY A 53 -1.24 5.27 7.54
CA GLY A 53 -1.79 4.92 8.86
C GLY A 53 -2.30 3.48 8.93
N ARG A 54 -1.91 2.73 9.97
CA ARG A 54 -2.36 1.34 10.17
C ARG A 54 -3.88 1.21 10.29
N SER A 55 -4.49 2.11 11.07
CA SER A 55 -5.95 2.14 11.22
C SER A 55 -6.65 2.39 9.89
N ALA A 56 -6.05 3.22 9.03
CA ALA A 56 -6.59 3.51 7.73
C ALA A 56 -6.55 2.28 6.81
N VAL A 57 -5.42 1.57 6.78
CA VAL A 57 -5.29 0.29 6.04
C VAL A 57 -6.28 -0.75 6.57
N HIS A 58 -6.44 -0.88 7.88
CA HIS A 58 -7.37 -1.83 8.48
C HIS A 58 -8.83 -1.51 8.12
N GLN A 59 -9.24 -0.25 8.18
CA GLN A 59 -10.58 0.17 7.77
C GLN A 59 -10.82 -0.06 6.27
N LEU A 60 -9.81 0.19 5.44
CA LEU A 60 -9.88 -0.10 4.01
C LEU A 60 -10.04 -1.60 3.77
N TYR A 61 -9.21 -2.43 4.40
CA TYR A 61 -9.29 -3.89 4.28
C TYR A 61 -10.70 -4.41 4.58
N ARG A 62 -11.29 -4.00 5.70
CA ARG A 62 -12.65 -4.42 6.07
C ARG A 62 -13.71 -4.11 5.01
N ARG A 63 -13.53 -3.04 4.24
CA ARG A 63 -14.45 -2.65 3.16
C ARG A 63 -14.21 -3.41 1.87
N LEU A 64 -12.96 -3.80 1.61
CA LEU A 64 -12.54 -4.42 0.36
C LEU A 64 -12.44 -5.95 0.43
N ARG A 65 -12.45 -6.57 1.62
CA ARG A 65 -12.30 -8.01 1.79
C ARG A 65 -13.24 -8.79 0.85
N GLY A 66 -12.69 -9.79 0.16
CA GLY A 66 -13.40 -10.59 -0.85
C GLY A 66 -13.55 -9.93 -2.24
N GLN A 67 -13.26 -8.64 -2.41
CA GLN A 67 -13.35 -7.98 -3.72
C GLN A 67 -12.15 -8.30 -4.62
N GLN A 68 -12.42 -8.40 -5.91
CA GLN A 68 -11.45 -8.77 -6.95
C GLN A 68 -11.35 -7.67 -8.02
N GLY A 69 -10.26 -7.65 -8.77
CA GLY A 69 -10.08 -6.75 -9.92
C GLY A 69 -10.03 -5.26 -9.53
N LEU A 70 -9.59 -4.94 -8.32
CA LEU A 70 -9.53 -3.56 -7.84
C LEU A 70 -8.31 -2.83 -8.42
N THR A 71 -8.50 -1.61 -8.91
CA THR A 71 -7.37 -0.69 -9.18
C THR A 71 -7.32 0.40 -8.11
N ALA A 72 -6.17 1.04 -7.94
CA ALA A 72 -6.05 2.19 -7.05
C ALA A 72 -7.04 3.32 -7.41
N LYS A 73 -7.33 3.49 -8.71
CA LYS A 73 -8.34 4.43 -9.22
C LYS A 73 -9.73 4.08 -8.74
N VAL A 74 -10.12 2.82 -8.89
CA VAL A 74 -11.43 2.34 -8.40
C VAL A 74 -11.54 2.52 -6.90
N VAL A 75 -10.51 2.16 -6.12
CA VAL A 75 -10.50 2.32 -4.66
C VAL A 75 -10.63 3.79 -4.24
N PHE A 76 -9.87 4.69 -4.88
CA PHE A 76 -9.94 6.12 -4.60
C PHE A 76 -11.29 6.73 -4.96
N THR A 77 -11.81 6.46 -6.17
CA THR A 77 -13.08 7.02 -6.65
C THR A 77 -14.27 6.51 -5.84
N ARG A 78 -14.27 5.24 -5.43
CA ARG A 78 -15.34 4.67 -4.58
C ARG A 78 -15.23 5.08 -3.11
N SER A 79 -14.10 5.63 -2.68
CA SER A 79 -13.95 6.08 -1.29
C SER A 79 -14.72 7.37 -1.05
N ARG A 80 -15.82 7.26 -0.30
CA ARG A 80 -16.58 8.42 0.21
C ARG A 80 -15.82 9.20 1.29
N ASN A 81 -14.86 8.57 1.96
CA ASN A 81 -14.07 9.21 3.02
C ASN A 81 -12.69 9.63 2.48
N ARG A 82 -12.59 10.89 2.05
CA ARG A 82 -11.33 11.48 1.56
C ARG A 82 -10.28 11.68 2.66
N ARG A 83 -10.66 11.65 3.95
CA ARG A 83 -9.66 11.62 5.03
C ARG A 83 -8.97 10.26 5.14
N LEU A 84 -9.68 9.19 4.79
CA LEU A 84 -9.17 7.82 4.83
C LEU A 84 -8.33 7.49 3.59
N VAL A 85 -8.82 7.87 2.41
CA VAL A 85 -8.15 7.64 1.12
C VAL A 85 -8.05 8.99 0.41
N PRO A 86 -7.03 9.82 0.74
CA PRO A 86 -6.93 11.20 0.28
C PRO A 86 -6.50 11.35 -1.17
N SER A 87 -5.87 10.33 -1.75
CA SER A 87 -5.37 10.39 -3.12
C SER A 87 -5.30 9.01 -3.76
N HIS A 88 -5.13 9.00 -5.09
CA HIS A 88 -4.83 7.78 -5.84
C HIS A 88 -3.55 7.10 -5.36
N LEU A 89 -2.51 7.88 -5.05
CA LEU A 89 -1.25 7.35 -4.53
C LEU A 89 -1.42 6.73 -3.14
N ALA A 90 -2.21 7.36 -2.26
CA ALA A 90 -2.53 6.78 -0.96
C ALA A 90 -3.27 5.45 -1.11
N ALA A 91 -4.27 5.37 -2.00
CA ALA A 91 -4.97 4.12 -2.30
C ALA A 91 -4.00 3.03 -2.78
N LEU A 92 -3.09 3.37 -3.69
CA LEU A 92 -2.08 2.44 -4.20
C LEU A 92 -1.15 1.94 -3.08
N ASN A 93 -0.61 2.83 -2.26
CA ASN A 93 0.25 2.46 -1.15
C ASN A 93 -0.47 1.56 -0.12
N MET A 94 -1.75 1.84 0.16
CA MET A 94 -2.56 0.98 1.02
C MET A 94 -2.75 -0.42 0.43
N LEU A 95 -2.98 -0.54 -0.88
CA LEU A 95 -3.09 -1.82 -1.57
C LEU A 95 -1.77 -2.61 -1.53
N TYR A 96 -0.61 -1.95 -1.71
CA TYR A 96 0.69 -2.59 -1.52
C TYR A 96 0.89 -3.11 -0.10
N VAL A 97 0.45 -2.37 0.93
CA VAL A 97 0.48 -2.88 2.31
C VAL A 97 -0.39 -4.14 2.45
N LEU A 98 -1.57 -4.19 1.84
CA LEU A 98 -2.41 -5.39 1.89
C LEU A 98 -1.72 -6.58 1.21
N VAL A 99 -1.02 -6.36 0.10
CA VAL A 99 -0.25 -7.42 -0.57
C VAL A 99 0.91 -7.90 0.30
N ALA A 100 1.75 -6.98 0.80
CA ALA A 100 2.90 -7.33 1.64
C ALA A 100 2.49 -8.04 2.95
N THR A 101 1.31 -7.73 3.48
CA THR A 101 0.78 -8.39 4.69
C THR A 101 -0.05 -9.65 4.39
N GLY A 102 -0.02 -10.14 3.14
CA GLY A 102 -0.69 -11.37 2.74
C GLY A 102 -2.22 -11.28 2.67
N ARG A 103 -2.81 -10.08 2.76
CA ARG A 103 -4.26 -9.82 2.71
C ARG A 103 -4.80 -9.55 1.30
N ALA A 104 -3.90 -9.33 0.35
CA ALA A 104 -4.26 -9.19 -1.05
C ALA A 104 -3.18 -9.82 -1.94
N SER A 105 -3.46 -9.95 -3.23
CA SER A 105 -2.50 -10.30 -4.28
C SER A 105 -2.66 -9.37 -5.47
N ILE A 106 -1.58 -9.24 -6.25
CA ILE A 106 -1.62 -8.55 -7.55
C ILE A 106 -2.04 -9.56 -8.61
N ASP A 107 -3.01 -9.18 -9.44
CA ASP A 107 -3.44 -9.99 -10.58
C ASP A 107 -2.59 -9.67 -11.81
N GLY A 108 -1.62 -10.55 -12.09
CA GLY A 108 -0.71 -10.43 -13.23
C GLY A 108 -1.33 -10.79 -14.58
N ARG A 109 -2.57 -11.30 -14.63
CA ARG A 109 -3.20 -11.74 -15.90
C ARG A 109 -3.55 -10.56 -16.82
N HIS A 110 -3.65 -9.34 -16.27
CA HIS A 110 -4.01 -8.15 -17.02
C HIS A 110 -2.79 -7.48 -17.68
N ARG A 111 -2.79 -7.42 -19.01
CA ARG A 111 -1.78 -6.70 -19.82
C ARG A 111 -2.01 -5.18 -19.95
N SER A 112 -2.60 -4.54 -18.94
CA SER A 112 -2.88 -3.09 -18.98
C SER A 112 -1.71 -2.28 -18.40
N ARG A 113 -1.82 -0.94 -18.34
CA ARG A 113 -0.86 -0.10 -17.56
C ARG A 113 -1.14 -0.11 -16.06
N GLU A 114 -2.38 -0.40 -15.67
CA GLU A 114 -2.82 -0.42 -14.28
C GLU A 114 -2.45 -1.74 -13.60
N LEU A 115 -2.37 -1.70 -12.27
CA LEU A 115 -2.29 -2.90 -11.44
C LEU A 115 -3.70 -3.24 -10.93
N PHE A 116 -4.01 -4.52 -10.95
CA PHE A 116 -5.24 -5.07 -10.42
C PHE A 116 -4.92 -5.86 -9.15
N PHE A 117 -5.78 -5.70 -8.15
CA PHE A 117 -5.60 -6.26 -6.83
C PHE A 117 -6.82 -7.10 -6.44
N ASN A 118 -6.53 -8.24 -5.84
CA ASN A 118 -7.50 -9.20 -5.36
C ASN A 118 -7.37 -9.29 -3.84
N VAL A 119 -8.40 -8.90 -3.09
CA VAL A 119 -8.36 -8.84 -1.63
C VAL A 119 -8.98 -10.11 -1.07
N LYS A 120 -8.25 -10.78 -0.18
CA LYS A 120 -8.71 -12.01 0.49
C LYS A 120 -9.91 -11.71 1.41
N ALA A 121 -10.75 -12.71 1.64
CA ALA A 121 -11.91 -12.62 2.54
C ALA A 121 -11.49 -12.61 4.01
#